data_AF-A0A2K3K833-F1
#
_entry.id   AF-A0A2K3K833-F1
#
_cell.length_a   1.000
_cell.length_b   1.000
_cell.length_c   1.000
_cell.angle_alpha   90.00
_cell.angle_beta   90.00
_cell.angle_gamma   90.00
#
_symmetry.space_group_name_H-M   'P 1'
#
loop_
_entity.id
_entity.type
_entity.pdbx_description
1 polymer ?
#
loop_
_entity_poly.entity_id
_entity_poly.type
_entity_poly.pdbx_seq_one_letter_code
_entity_poly.pdbx_strand_id
1 'polypeptide(L)'
;MLSSLCELIGQVAYRLYSYPLGGWDELLKYFITMICSYSNRNKMKGLMMLVEFPIEVAKNKEFWLNQGNFNVVYTKLLQYFCLEDSKLNKLAYNGSISLMLLSKDLQRTDVSEIFLPKLLNFIIQHRKDEGLVSTLKRLLDLLMLDDGSIFRGKQRQVFWCMIQLAELEDSSDELRNKAVNIINELERNSVSAIEGVIKHLSQEEITRVVAVAINMMACIVDDPLWSNVYDDD
;
A
#
# COMPACT_ATOMS: atom_id res chain seq x y z
N MET A 1 -10.22 8.72 -18.83
CA MET A 1 -9.25 8.98 -19.93
C MET A 1 -7.81 9.08 -19.44
N LEU A 2 -7.46 9.94 -18.47
CA LEU A 2 -6.06 10.06 -18.04
C LEU A 2 -5.50 8.81 -17.33
N SER A 3 -6.29 8.14 -16.49
CA SER A 3 -5.87 6.91 -15.79
C SER A 3 -5.56 5.79 -16.78
N SER A 4 -6.50 5.51 -17.69
CA SER A 4 -6.36 4.47 -18.73
C SER A 4 -5.14 4.70 -19.63
N LEU A 5 -4.78 5.97 -19.89
CA LEU A 5 -3.57 6.28 -20.64
C LEU A 5 -2.30 5.98 -19.83
N CYS A 6 -2.27 6.30 -18.53
CA CYS A 6 -1.13 5.98 -17.68
C CYS A 6 -0.93 4.46 -17.55
N GLU A 7 -2.03 3.72 -17.40
CA GLU A 7 -2.03 2.25 -17.37
C GLU A 7 -1.48 1.67 -18.68
N LEU A 8 -1.95 2.15 -19.84
CA LEU A 8 -1.44 1.73 -21.14
C LEU A 8 0.06 2.03 -21.28
N ILE A 9 0.50 3.21 -20.83
CA ILE A 9 1.92 3.58 -20.80
C ILE A 9 2.71 2.60 -19.92
N GLY A 10 2.19 2.24 -18.74
CA GLY A 10 2.80 1.25 -17.84
C GLY A 10 2.95 -0.11 -18.51
N GLN A 11 1.92 -0.59 -19.19
CA GLN A 11 1.96 -1.86 -19.93
C GLN A 11 2.99 -1.85 -21.06
N VAL A 12 3.10 -0.74 -21.81
CA VAL A 12 4.12 -0.60 -22.86
C VAL A 12 5.52 -0.52 -22.24
N ALA A 13 5.68 0.25 -21.17
CA ALA A 13 6.94 0.34 -20.43
C ALA A 13 7.38 -1.03 -19.93
N TYR A 14 6.48 -1.84 -19.35
CA TYR A 14 6.78 -3.20 -18.90
C TYR A 14 7.41 -4.04 -20.00
N ARG A 15 6.84 -4.02 -21.20
CA ARG A 15 7.38 -4.76 -22.36
C ARG A 15 8.76 -4.26 -22.76
N LEU A 16 8.98 -2.95 -22.75
CA LEU A 16 10.26 -2.35 -23.13
C LEU A 16 11.35 -2.64 -22.10
N TYR A 17 11.08 -2.47 -20.80
CA TYR A 17 12.04 -2.71 -19.71
C TYR A 17 12.26 -4.19 -19.37
N SER A 18 11.37 -5.08 -19.84
CA SER A 18 11.58 -6.53 -19.77
C SER A 18 12.65 -7.01 -20.75
N TYR A 19 12.92 -6.25 -21.83
CA TYR A 19 13.93 -6.61 -22.81
C TYR A 19 15.34 -6.18 -22.32
N PRO A 20 16.39 -7.04 -22.42
CA PRO A 20 17.71 -6.73 -21.87
C PRO A 20 18.40 -5.47 -22.42
N LEU A 21 18.09 -5.10 -23.67
CA LEU A 21 18.58 -3.90 -24.35
C LEU A 21 17.50 -2.82 -24.49
N GLY A 22 16.33 -3.07 -23.89
CA GLY A 22 15.19 -2.17 -23.96
C GLY A 22 15.22 -1.12 -22.86
N GLY A 23 14.35 -0.13 -23.01
CA GLY A 23 14.25 1.02 -22.13
C GLY A 23 13.45 2.09 -22.81
N TRP A 24 13.06 3.11 -22.05
CA TRP A 24 12.33 4.25 -22.58
C TRP A 24 12.74 5.51 -21.81
N ASP A 25 13.90 6.04 -22.16
CA ASP A 25 14.51 7.17 -21.44
C ASP A 25 13.69 8.46 -21.60
N GLU A 26 13.04 8.65 -22.76
CA GLU A 26 12.15 9.78 -23.00
C GLU A 26 10.95 9.75 -22.04
N LEU A 27 10.44 8.56 -21.74
CA LEU A 27 9.34 8.39 -20.78
C LEU A 27 9.79 8.77 -19.37
N LEU A 28 10.99 8.35 -18.97
CA LEU A 28 11.56 8.69 -17.66
C LEU A 28 11.83 10.20 -17.53
N LYS A 29 12.38 10.84 -18.55
CA LYS A 29 12.57 12.30 -18.62
C LYS A 29 11.24 13.06 -18.58
N TYR A 30 10.23 12.58 -19.32
CA TYR A 30 8.89 13.14 -19.30
C TYR A 30 8.26 13.04 -17.91
N PHE A 31 8.36 11.86 -17.28
CA PHE A 31 7.88 11.63 -15.92
C PHE A 31 8.49 12.62 -14.92
N ILE A 32 9.81 12.84 -14.95
CA ILE A 32 10.47 13.80 -14.05
C ILE A 32 9.94 15.21 -14.27
N THR A 33 9.75 15.60 -15.54
CA THR A 33 9.17 16.91 -15.88
C THR A 33 7.74 17.04 -15.34
N MET A 34 6.95 15.97 -15.40
CA MET A 34 5.57 15.97 -14.88
C MET A 34 5.51 16.04 -13.35
N ILE A 35 6.28 15.19 -12.66
CA ILE A 35 6.27 15.16 -11.18
C ILE A 35 6.90 16.42 -10.57
N CYS A 36 7.79 17.12 -11.30
CA CYS A 36 8.38 18.38 -10.82
C CYS A 36 7.62 19.64 -11.25
N SER A 37 6.58 19.50 -12.08
CA SER A 37 5.84 20.64 -12.64
C SER A 37 5.13 21.47 -11.56
N TYR A 38 5.01 22.78 -11.80
CA TYR A 38 4.20 23.68 -10.96
C TYR A 38 2.69 23.39 -11.08
N SER A 39 2.22 22.97 -12.26
CA SER A 39 0.82 22.62 -12.49
C SER A 39 0.40 21.34 -11.74
N ASN A 40 -0.64 21.44 -10.90
CA ASN A 40 -1.20 20.29 -10.18
C ASN A 40 -1.64 19.16 -11.11
N ARG A 41 -2.20 19.50 -12.29
CA ARG A 41 -2.59 18.49 -13.27
C ARG A 41 -1.39 17.65 -13.73
N ASN A 42 -0.23 18.25 -13.93
CA ASN A 42 0.97 17.53 -14.34
C ASN A 42 1.59 16.75 -13.18
N LYS A 43 1.57 17.29 -11.95
CA LYS A 43 1.99 16.53 -10.75
C LYS A 43 1.18 15.24 -10.61
N MET A 44 -0.15 15.34 -10.78
CA MET A 44 -1.03 14.16 -10.77
C MET A 44 -0.66 13.16 -11.87
N LYS A 45 -0.36 13.60 -13.09
CA LYS A 45 0.13 12.70 -14.16
C LYS A 45 1.40 11.98 -13.74
N GLY A 46 2.39 12.71 -13.21
CA GLY A 46 3.65 12.11 -12.76
C GLY A 46 3.42 11.05 -11.69
N LEU A 47 2.56 11.32 -10.70
CA LEU A 47 2.22 10.34 -9.67
C LEU A 47 1.46 9.14 -10.21
N MET A 48 0.50 9.34 -11.11
CA MET A 48 -0.21 8.23 -11.76
C MET A 48 0.75 7.37 -12.58
N MET A 49 1.67 7.97 -13.34
CA MET A 49 2.69 7.24 -14.08
C MET A 49 3.61 6.42 -13.16
N LEU A 50 4.03 6.98 -12.02
CA LEU A 50 4.87 6.27 -11.04
C LEU A 50 4.19 5.00 -10.52
N VAL A 51 2.87 5.02 -10.35
CA VAL A 51 2.09 3.86 -9.91
C VAL A 51 2.06 2.75 -10.95
N GLU A 52 2.03 3.14 -12.23
CA GLU A 52 1.94 2.22 -13.36
C GLU A 52 3.32 1.76 -13.87
N PHE A 53 4.41 2.32 -13.33
CA PHE A 53 5.74 1.91 -13.76
C PHE A 53 6.06 0.48 -13.30
N PRO A 54 6.57 -0.37 -14.21
CA PRO A 54 7.06 -1.68 -13.84
C PRO A 54 8.30 -1.54 -12.96
N ILE A 55 8.54 -2.48 -12.04
CA ILE A 55 9.72 -2.44 -11.16
C ILE A 55 11.04 -2.44 -11.96
N GLU A 56 11.02 -3.04 -13.15
CA GLU A 56 12.16 -3.14 -14.07
C GLU A 56 12.71 -1.78 -14.52
N VAL A 57 11.96 -0.68 -14.37
CA VAL A 57 12.53 0.65 -14.61
C VAL A 57 13.72 0.94 -13.70
N ALA A 58 13.85 0.27 -12.54
CA ALA A 58 15.00 0.37 -11.64
C ALA A 58 16.32 -0.09 -12.28
N LYS A 59 16.26 -0.93 -13.33
CA LYS A 59 17.46 -1.40 -14.05
C LYS A 59 18.25 -0.24 -14.66
N ASN A 60 17.60 0.87 -15.00
CA ASN A 60 18.27 2.10 -15.45
C ASN A 60 18.87 2.87 -14.26
N LYS A 61 19.91 2.30 -13.64
CA LYS A 61 20.58 2.87 -12.46
C LYS A 61 21.23 4.22 -12.75
N GLU A 62 21.68 4.47 -13.98
CA GLU A 62 22.24 5.76 -14.37
C GLU A 62 21.19 6.87 -14.21
N PHE A 63 19.99 6.66 -14.75
CA PHE A 63 18.89 7.60 -14.60
C PHE A 63 18.50 7.80 -13.12
N TRP A 64 18.30 6.73 -12.36
CA TRP A 64 17.78 6.86 -10.99
C TRP A 64 18.83 7.38 -9.99
N LEU A 65 20.05 6.85 -10.05
CA LEU A 65 21.10 7.10 -9.05
C LEU A 65 22.10 8.15 -9.51
N ASN A 66 22.75 7.95 -10.66
CA ASN A 66 23.85 8.85 -11.09
C ASN A 66 23.35 10.26 -11.39
N GLN A 67 22.16 10.38 -11.99
CA GLN A 67 21.52 11.68 -12.25
C GLN A 67 20.73 12.22 -11.04
N GLY A 68 20.63 11.45 -9.94
CA GLY A 68 19.95 11.86 -8.72
C GLY A 68 18.42 11.89 -8.77
N ASN A 69 17.80 11.37 -9.84
CA ASN A 69 16.35 11.44 -10.04
C ASN A 69 15.56 10.69 -8.96
N PHE A 70 16.12 9.65 -8.35
CA PHE A 70 15.48 8.96 -7.22
C PHE A 70 15.23 9.94 -6.06
N ASN A 71 16.25 10.73 -5.68
CA ASN A 71 16.14 11.69 -4.59
C ASN A 71 15.15 12.82 -4.92
N VAL A 72 15.05 13.21 -6.20
CA VAL A 72 14.06 14.17 -6.68
C VAL A 72 12.64 13.62 -6.45
N VAL A 73 12.35 12.40 -6.91
CA VAL A 73 11.03 11.77 -6.74
C VAL A 73 10.71 11.57 -5.26
N TYR A 74 11.65 11.04 -4.49
CA TYR A 74 11.55 10.88 -3.04
C TYR A 74 11.13 12.19 -2.35
N THR A 75 11.82 13.28 -2.65
CA THR A 75 11.54 14.61 -2.08
C THR A 75 10.17 15.13 -2.50
N LYS A 76 9.77 14.92 -3.76
CA LYS A 76 8.45 15.34 -4.26
C LYS A 76 7.31 14.58 -3.60
N LEU A 77 7.45 13.26 -3.42
CA LEU A 77 6.46 12.46 -2.70
C LEU A 77 6.29 12.93 -1.26
N LEU A 78 7.39 13.21 -0.55
CA LEU A 78 7.32 13.78 0.80
C LEU A 78 6.57 15.12 0.83
N GLN A 79 6.85 16.01 -0.12
CA GLN A 79 6.14 17.29 -0.23
C GLN A 79 4.64 17.09 -0.46
N TYR A 80 4.26 16.14 -1.32
CA TYR A 80 2.85 15.90 -1.65
C TYR A 80 2.09 15.18 -0.55
N PHE A 81 2.78 14.37 0.26
CA PHE A 81 2.22 13.74 1.46
C PHE A 81 1.88 14.76 2.55
N CYS A 82 2.55 15.91 2.58
CA CYS A 82 2.27 16.99 3.54
C CYS A 82 1.16 17.94 3.09
N LEU A 83 0.62 17.78 1.88
CA LEU A 83 -0.52 18.59 1.42
C LEU A 83 -1.81 18.01 2.01
N GLU A 84 -2.49 18.78 2.86
CA GLU A 84 -3.75 18.37 3.48
C GLU A 84 -4.79 17.94 2.44
N ASP A 85 -5.61 16.97 2.86
CA ASP A 85 -6.62 16.19 2.11
C ASP A 85 -6.90 16.65 0.68
N SER A 86 -5.99 16.27 -0.21
CA SER A 86 -6.08 16.54 -1.62
C SER A 86 -5.96 15.25 -2.41
N LYS A 87 -6.55 15.24 -3.61
CA LYS A 87 -6.34 14.16 -4.57
C LYS A 87 -4.86 13.86 -4.83
N LEU A 88 -3.98 14.85 -4.67
CA LEU A 88 -2.52 14.67 -4.75
C LEU A 88 -1.97 13.84 -3.59
N ASN A 89 -2.50 14.00 -2.38
CA ASN A 89 -2.09 13.23 -1.21
C ASN A 89 -2.39 11.72 -1.42
N LYS A 90 -3.61 11.39 -1.86
CA LYS A 90 -4.00 10.01 -2.23
C LYS A 90 -3.12 9.42 -3.34
N LEU A 91 -2.75 10.22 -4.34
CA LEU A 91 -1.81 9.78 -5.38
C LEU A 91 -0.38 9.63 -4.86
N ALA A 92 0.04 10.48 -3.92
CA ALA A 92 1.34 10.38 -3.27
C ALA A 92 1.42 9.13 -2.38
N TYR A 93 0.33 8.73 -1.73
CA TYR A 93 0.22 7.45 -1.04
C TYR A 93 0.57 6.29 -1.98
N ASN A 94 -0.13 6.18 -3.11
CA ASN A 94 0.10 5.11 -4.09
C ASN A 94 1.50 5.20 -4.74
N GLY A 95 1.96 6.42 -5.02
CA GLY A 95 3.30 6.67 -5.56
C GLY A 95 4.41 6.27 -4.59
N SER A 96 4.22 6.48 -3.27
CA SER A 96 5.17 6.08 -2.23
C SER A 96 5.31 4.58 -2.12
N ILE A 97 4.20 3.84 -2.27
CA ILE A 97 4.22 2.38 -2.35
C ILE A 97 5.07 1.92 -3.54
N SER A 98 4.86 2.54 -4.69
CA SER A 98 5.59 2.19 -5.93
C SER A 98 7.07 2.56 -5.82
N LEU A 99 7.41 3.68 -5.16
CA LEU A 99 8.79 4.05 -4.89
C LEU A 99 9.48 3.09 -3.92
N MET A 100 8.79 2.58 -2.88
CA MET A 100 9.34 1.57 -1.97
C MET A 100 9.63 0.24 -2.70
N LEU A 101 8.77 -0.18 -3.62
CA LEU A 101 9.04 -1.36 -4.45
C LEU A 101 10.27 -1.12 -5.35
N LEU A 102 10.34 0.03 -6.01
CA LEU A 102 11.47 0.43 -6.85
C LEU A 102 12.78 0.52 -6.05
N SER A 103 12.71 0.97 -4.80
CA SER A 103 13.88 1.22 -3.98
C SER A 103 14.63 -0.06 -3.60
N LYS A 104 13.96 -1.21 -3.63
CA LYS A 104 14.57 -2.54 -3.41
C LYS A 104 15.70 -2.80 -4.39
N ASP A 105 15.42 -2.69 -5.69
CA ASP A 105 16.39 -2.93 -6.78
C ASP A 105 17.50 -1.88 -6.84
N LEU A 106 17.23 -0.70 -6.27
CA LEU A 106 18.19 0.40 -6.13
C LEU A 106 18.98 0.36 -4.82
N GLN A 107 18.74 -0.64 -3.96
CA GLN A 107 19.37 -0.80 -2.64
C GLN A 107 19.18 0.43 -1.72
N ARG A 108 18.02 1.09 -1.83
CA ARG A 108 17.61 2.23 -1.02
C ARG A 108 16.63 1.78 0.07
N THR A 109 17.19 1.17 1.11
CA THR A 109 16.43 0.57 2.22
C THR A 109 15.89 1.61 3.21
N ASP A 110 16.39 2.85 3.16
CA ASP A 110 15.95 3.98 3.99
C ASP A 110 14.51 4.45 3.67
N VAL A 111 13.99 4.07 2.51
CA VAL A 111 12.75 4.60 1.97
C VAL A 111 11.53 4.07 2.72
N SER A 112 11.52 2.77 3.07
CA SER A 112 10.43 2.16 3.85
C SER A 112 10.36 2.70 5.27
N GLU A 113 11.51 3.00 5.88
CA GLU A 113 11.61 3.59 7.22
C GLU A 113 10.86 4.93 7.34
N ILE A 114 10.81 5.70 6.26
CA ILE A 114 10.17 7.01 6.22
C ILE A 114 8.73 6.93 5.72
N PHE A 115 8.48 6.20 4.63
CA PHE A 115 7.15 6.18 4.02
C PHE A 115 6.18 5.26 4.73
N LEU A 116 6.59 4.09 5.23
CA LEU A 116 5.64 3.16 5.85
C LEU A 116 4.89 3.79 7.03
N PRO A 117 5.54 4.46 8.01
CA PRO A 117 4.80 5.14 9.08
C PRO A 117 3.84 6.23 8.57
N LYS A 118 4.22 6.95 7.49
CA LYS A 118 3.36 7.96 6.87
C LYS A 118 2.13 7.34 6.22
N LEU A 119 2.28 6.20 5.54
CA LEU A 119 1.16 5.45 4.96
C LEU A 119 0.20 4.94 6.03
N LEU A 120 0.72 4.39 7.14
CA LEU A 120 -0.12 3.93 8.25
C LEU A 120 -0.85 5.11 8.91
N ASN A 121 -0.18 6.25 9.10
CA ASN A 121 -0.83 7.45 9.63
C ASN A 121 -1.91 7.99 8.67
N PHE A 122 -1.66 7.97 7.37
CA PHE A 122 -2.66 8.34 6.37
C PHE A 122 -3.93 7.48 6.49
N ILE A 123 -3.78 6.17 6.63
CA ILE A 123 -4.90 5.25 6.84
C ILE A 123 -5.73 5.63 8.08
N ILE A 124 -5.07 5.95 9.20
CA ILE A 124 -5.74 6.33 10.46
C ILE A 124 -6.47 7.67 10.34
N GLN A 125 -5.87 8.63 9.64
CA GLN A 125 -6.46 9.95 9.39
C GLN A 125 -7.70 9.87 8.50
N HIS A 126 -7.67 8.99 7.50
CA HIS A 126 -8.73 8.80 6.52
C HIS A 126 -9.67 7.64 6.85
N ARG A 127 -9.78 7.25 8.13
CA ARG A 127 -10.55 6.07 8.58
C ARG A 127 -12.05 6.09 8.24
N LYS A 128 -12.60 7.26 7.89
CA LYS A 128 -14.00 7.46 7.50
C LYS A 128 -14.19 7.70 6.00
N ASP A 129 -13.10 7.69 5.21
CA ASP A 129 -13.18 7.93 3.77
C ASP A 129 -13.73 6.69 3.04
N GLU A 130 -14.72 6.88 2.18
CA GLU A 130 -15.25 5.82 1.31
C GLU A 130 -14.16 5.17 0.43
N GLY A 131 -13.10 5.92 0.10
CA GLY A 131 -11.97 5.43 -0.69
C GLY A 131 -10.98 4.54 0.06
N LEU A 132 -11.09 4.38 1.38
CA LEU A 132 -10.08 3.72 2.21
C LEU A 132 -9.84 2.25 1.84
N VAL A 133 -10.88 1.54 1.40
CA VAL A 133 -10.76 0.16 0.93
C VAL A 133 -9.74 0.05 -0.21
N SER A 134 -9.75 0.99 -1.17
CA SER A 134 -8.78 1.02 -2.27
C SER A 134 -7.35 1.32 -1.79
N THR A 135 -7.21 2.18 -0.80
CA THR A 135 -5.95 2.48 -0.11
C THR A 135 -5.37 1.22 0.55
N LEU A 136 -6.20 0.48 1.29
CA LEU A 136 -5.80 -0.79 1.90
C LEU A 136 -5.44 -1.87 0.87
N LYS A 137 -6.17 -1.95 -0.25
CA LYS A 137 -5.82 -2.85 -1.36
C LYS A 137 -4.38 -2.58 -1.84
N ARG A 138 -3.99 -1.31 -1.98
CA ARG A 138 -2.62 -0.96 -2.40
C ARG A 138 -1.56 -1.32 -1.34
N LEU A 139 -1.88 -1.20 -0.04
CA LEU A 139 -0.98 -1.67 1.03
C LEU A 139 -0.85 -3.20 1.03
N LEU A 140 -1.93 -3.92 0.74
CA LEU A 140 -1.92 -5.36 0.61
C LEU A 140 -1.06 -5.81 -0.60
N ASP A 141 -1.16 -5.13 -1.74
CA ASP A 141 -0.29 -5.39 -2.90
C ASP A 141 1.19 -5.25 -2.53
N LEU A 142 1.54 -4.24 -1.71
CA LEU A 142 2.89 -4.06 -1.21
C LEU A 142 3.36 -5.25 -0.36
N LEU A 143 2.50 -5.78 0.51
CA LEU A 143 2.81 -6.96 1.32
C LEU A 143 3.04 -8.19 0.45
N MET A 144 2.21 -8.42 -0.57
CA MET A 144 2.35 -9.57 -1.46
C MET A 144 3.63 -9.51 -2.32
N LEU A 145 4.14 -8.31 -2.59
CA LEU A 145 5.35 -8.08 -3.39
C LEU A 145 6.62 -7.87 -2.54
N ASP A 146 6.49 -7.75 -1.22
CA ASP A 146 7.64 -7.64 -0.33
C ASP A 146 8.33 -9.01 -0.18
N ASP A 147 9.66 -9.00 -0.18
CA ASP A 147 10.51 -10.19 0.06
C ASP A 147 10.97 -10.24 1.53
N GLY A 148 10.28 -9.51 2.41
CA GLY A 148 10.62 -9.35 3.81
C GLY A 148 11.70 -8.28 4.07
N SER A 149 11.93 -7.36 3.14
CA SER A 149 12.84 -6.22 3.32
C SER A 149 12.10 -4.96 3.77
N ILE A 150 10.91 -4.68 3.23
CA ILE A 150 10.16 -3.45 3.51
C ILE A 150 9.55 -3.47 4.90
N PHE A 151 8.93 -4.59 5.30
CA PHE A 151 8.20 -4.68 6.58
C PHE A 151 9.04 -5.19 7.76
N ARG A 152 10.34 -5.44 7.53
CA ARG A 152 11.23 -5.99 8.55
C ARG A 152 11.30 -5.09 9.79
N GLY A 153 10.89 -5.62 10.95
CA GLY A 153 10.88 -4.88 12.22
C GLY A 153 9.72 -3.90 12.36
N LYS A 154 8.78 -3.87 11.41
CA LYS A 154 7.62 -2.95 11.40
C LYS A 154 6.29 -3.67 11.60
N GLN A 155 6.32 -4.99 11.81
CA GLN A 155 5.13 -5.84 11.94
C GLN A 155 4.16 -5.33 13.03
N ARG A 156 4.68 -4.94 14.20
CA ARG A 156 3.86 -4.41 15.31
C ARG A 156 3.07 -3.16 14.89
N GLN A 157 3.68 -2.26 14.11
CA GLN A 157 3.03 -1.00 13.70
C GLN A 157 1.90 -1.28 12.71
N VAL A 158 2.13 -2.15 11.73
CA VAL A 158 1.10 -2.54 10.75
C VAL A 158 -0.03 -3.30 11.44
N PHE A 159 0.29 -4.27 12.30
CA PHE A 159 -0.68 -5.03 13.08
C PHE A 159 -1.64 -4.11 13.84
N TRP A 160 -1.11 -3.17 14.63
CA TRP A 160 -1.95 -2.27 15.41
C TRP A 160 -2.75 -1.27 14.59
N CYS A 161 -2.19 -0.79 13.48
CA CYS A 161 -2.93 0.06 12.56
C CYS A 161 -4.16 -0.68 12.00
N MET A 162 -4.02 -1.96 11.66
CA MET A 162 -5.13 -2.75 11.14
C MET A 162 -6.15 -3.13 12.23
N ILE A 163 -5.71 -3.47 13.44
CA ILE A 163 -6.62 -3.72 14.58
C ILE A 163 -7.48 -2.47 14.85
N GLN A 164 -6.87 -1.28 14.90
CA GLN A 164 -7.60 -0.02 15.09
C GLN A 164 -8.66 0.25 14.02
N LEU A 165 -8.40 -0.15 12.76
CA LEU A 165 -9.41 -0.05 11.71
C LEU A 165 -10.53 -1.07 11.87
N ALA A 166 -10.20 -2.30 12.25
CA ALA A 166 -11.17 -3.37 12.45
C ALA A 166 -12.08 -3.14 13.67
N GLU A 167 -11.61 -2.36 14.66
CA GLU A 167 -12.38 -1.93 15.84
C GLU A 167 -13.46 -0.89 15.55
N LEU A 168 -13.45 -0.24 14.37
CA LEU A 168 -14.39 0.83 14.08
C LEU A 168 -15.81 0.28 13.91
N GLU A 169 -16.68 0.56 14.88
CA GLU A 169 -18.07 0.08 14.90
C GLU A 169 -18.89 0.49 13.67
N ASP A 170 -18.62 1.68 13.11
CA ASP A 170 -19.30 2.22 11.92
C ASP A 170 -18.63 1.83 10.59
N SER A 171 -17.53 1.05 10.62
CA SER A 171 -16.83 0.65 9.39
C SER A 171 -17.61 -0.44 8.64
N SER A 172 -17.52 -0.43 7.31
CA SER A 172 -18.09 -1.50 6.50
C SER A 172 -17.38 -2.84 6.70
N ASP A 173 -18.10 -3.94 6.52
CA ASP A 173 -17.52 -5.29 6.61
C ASP A 173 -16.38 -5.47 5.59
N GLU A 174 -16.47 -4.88 4.39
CA GLU A 174 -15.36 -4.91 3.42
C GLU A 174 -14.09 -4.27 3.99
N LEU A 175 -14.21 -3.14 4.70
CA LEU A 175 -13.07 -2.45 5.29
C LEU A 175 -12.43 -3.29 6.41
N ARG A 176 -13.25 -3.85 7.31
CA ARG A 176 -12.76 -4.72 8.39
C ARG A 176 -12.11 -5.97 7.84
N ASN A 177 -12.75 -6.63 6.87
CA ASN A 177 -12.19 -7.78 6.17
C ASN A 177 -10.86 -7.46 5.51
N LYS A 178 -10.70 -6.27 4.90
CA LYS A 178 -9.41 -5.87 4.33
C LYS A 178 -8.34 -5.62 5.37
N ALA A 179 -8.67 -5.02 6.51
CA ALA A 179 -7.73 -4.85 7.62
C ALA A 179 -7.25 -6.21 8.16
N VAL A 180 -8.15 -7.16 8.39
CA VAL A 180 -7.80 -8.53 8.84
C VAL A 180 -6.98 -9.27 7.80
N ASN A 181 -7.32 -9.15 6.51
CA ASN A 181 -6.52 -9.75 5.43
C ASN A 181 -5.08 -9.24 5.39
N ILE A 182 -4.86 -7.96 5.69
CA ILE A 182 -3.51 -7.39 5.81
C ILE A 182 -2.74 -8.02 6.98
N ILE A 183 -3.40 -8.26 8.12
CA ILE A 183 -2.79 -8.97 9.27
C ILE A 183 -2.40 -10.39 8.88
N ASN A 184 -3.29 -11.13 8.21
CA ASN A 184 -3.04 -12.49 7.77
C ASN A 184 -1.87 -12.56 6.78
N GLU A 185 -1.79 -11.62 5.83
CA GLU A 185 -0.70 -11.60 4.85
C GLU A 185 0.64 -11.22 5.51
N LEU A 186 0.60 -10.32 6.48
CA LEU A 186 1.77 -9.96 7.29
C LEU A 186 2.29 -11.16 8.10
N GLU A 187 1.41 -12.01 8.63
CA GLU A 187 1.76 -13.27 9.29
C GLU A 187 2.39 -14.26 8.32
N ARG A 188 1.80 -14.47 7.13
CA ARG A 188 2.36 -15.37 6.11
C ARG A 188 3.78 -15.01 5.71
N ASN A 189 4.05 -13.71 5.58
CA ASN A 189 5.39 -13.22 5.24
C ASN A 189 6.39 -13.35 6.39
N SER A 190 5.94 -13.38 7.65
CA SER A 190 6.83 -13.39 8.81
C SER A 190 6.16 -13.93 10.08
N VAL A 191 5.87 -15.25 10.09
CA VAL A 191 5.18 -15.94 11.19
C VAL A 191 5.86 -15.65 12.53
N SER A 192 7.19 -15.83 12.61
CA SER A 192 7.94 -15.61 13.86
C SER A 192 7.86 -14.18 14.37
N ALA A 193 7.79 -13.18 13.47
CA ALA A 193 7.68 -11.79 13.88
C ALA A 193 6.30 -11.48 14.44
N ILE A 194 5.23 -12.00 13.82
CA ILE A 194 3.85 -11.83 14.31
C ILE A 194 3.59 -12.60 15.59
N GLU A 195 4.09 -13.84 15.70
CA GLU A 195 4.11 -14.54 17.00
C GLU A 195 4.80 -13.70 18.08
N GLY A 196 5.92 -13.06 17.72
CA GLY A 196 6.61 -12.11 18.58
C GLY A 196 5.69 -10.96 19.01
N VAL A 197 4.92 -10.36 18.10
CA VAL A 197 3.93 -9.33 18.47
C VAL A 197 2.89 -9.87 19.44
N ILE A 198 2.30 -11.04 19.15
CA ILE A 198 1.24 -11.65 19.96
C ILE A 198 1.73 -12.00 21.37
N LYS A 199 2.93 -12.57 21.50
CA LYS A 199 3.52 -12.96 22.79
C LYS A 199 3.81 -11.78 23.72
N HIS A 200 3.91 -10.56 23.17
CA HIS A 200 4.22 -9.34 23.93
C HIS A 200 3.02 -8.41 24.07
N LEU A 201 1.80 -8.90 23.84
CA LEU A 201 0.58 -8.14 24.09
C LEU A 201 0.30 -8.03 25.59
N SER A 202 -0.13 -6.85 26.03
CA SER A 202 -0.69 -6.64 27.36
C SER A 202 -2.10 -7.27 27.47
N GLN A 203 -2.61 -7.42 28.69
CA GLN A 203 -3.96 -7.95 28.90
C GLN A 203 -5.06 -7.09 28.22
N GLU A 204 -4.88 -5.77 28.22
CA GLU A 204 -5.78 -4.83 27.54
C GLU A 204 -5.73 -5.01 26.02
N GLU A 205 -4.52 -5.15 25.48
CA GLU A 205 -4.29 -5.40 24.05
C GLU A 205 -4.90 -6.74 23.61
N ILE A 206 -4.75 -7.81 24.40
CA ILE A 206 -5.38 -9.11 24.14
C ILE A 206 -6.91 -8.97 24.11
N THR A 207 -7.49 -8.28 25.10
CA THR A 207 -8.93 -8.08 25.19
C THR A 207 -9.48 -7.41 23.93
N ARG A 208 -8.78 -6.39 23.42
CA ARG A 208 -9.12 -5.67 22.19
C ARG A 208 -9.06 -6.58 20.95
N VAL A 209 -7.98 -7.32 20.77
CA VAL A 209 -7.82 -8.25 19.63
C VAL A 209 -8.90 -9.34 19.66
N VAL A 210 -9.20 -9.90 20.82
CA VAL A 210 -10.25 -10.90 20.99
C VAL A 210 -11.63 -10.31 20.68
N ALA A 211 -11.92 -9.09 21.12
CA ALA A 211 -13.18 -8.43 20.81
C ALA A 211 -13.38 -8.23 19.29
N VAL A 212 -12.33 -7.79 18.57
CA VAL A 212 -12.35 -7.72 17.10
C VAL A 212 -12.66 -9.08 16.49
N ALA A 213 -11.97 -10.14 16.93
CA ALA A 213 -12.18 -11.49 16.42
C ALA A 213 -13.62 -11.98 16.66
N ILE A 214 -14.16 -11.80 17.87
CA ILE A 214 -15.53 -12.18 18.22
C ILE A 214 -16.53 -11.41 17.35
N ASN A 215 -16.36 -10.10 17.19
CA ASN A 215 -17.26 -9.28 16.38
C ASN A 215 -17.27 -9.73 14.91
N MET A 216 -16.11 -10.11 14.37
CA MET A 216 -16.00 -10.63 13.00
C MET A 216 -16.63 -12.02 12.85
N MET A 217 -16.58 -12.86 13.89
CA MET A 217 -17.20 -14.19 13.90
C MET A 217 -18.71 -14.16 14.17
N ALA A 218 -19.20 -13.16 14.89
CA ALA A 218 -20.61 -13.03 15.29
C ALA A 218 -21.56 -12.71 14.11
N CYS A 219 -21.03 -12.39 12.93
CA CYS A 219 -21.80 -12.25 11.68
C CYS A 219 -22.28 -13.60 11.11
N ILE A 220 -22.77 -14.50 11.96
CA ILE A 220 -23.49 -15.70 11.54
C ILE A 220 -24.86 -15.25 11.06
N VAL A 221 -25.11 -15.40 9.76
CA VAL A 221 -26.45 -15.23 9.20
C VAL A 221 -27.27 -16.42 9.66
N ASP A 222 -28.39 -16.18 10.35
CA ASP A 222 -29.43 -17.20 10.54
C ASP A 222 -29.94 -17.58 9.15
N ASP A 223 -29.37 -18.64 8.57
CA ASP A 223 -29.84 -19.21 7.33
C ASP A 223 -31.13 -19.98 7.64
N PRO A 224 -32.28 -19.57 7.09
CA PRO A 224 -33.56 -20.24 7.34
C PRO A 224 -33.57 -21.71 6.86
N LEU A 225 -32.58 -22.15 6.07
CA LEU A 225 -32.40 -23.56 5.70
C LEU A 225 -31.77 -24.40 6.84
N TRP A 226 -31.13 -23.79 7.84
CA TRP A 226 -30.52 -24.53 8.95
C TRP A 226 -31.57 -25.15 9.90
N SER A 227 -32.79 -24.63 9.89
CA SER A 227 -33.95 -25.18 10.59
C SER A 227 -34.69 -26.29 9.82
N ASN A 228 -34.44 -26.48 8.53
CA ASN A 228 -35.17 -27.44 7.69
C ASN A 228 -34.58 -28.85 7.68
N VAL A 229 -33.59 -29.15 8.53
CA VAL A 229 -32.92 -30.46 8.58
C VAL A 229 -33.58 -31.42 9.60
N TYR A 230 -34.65 -30.99 10.27
CA TYR A 230 -35.31 -31.80 11.31
C TYR A 230 -36.80 -32.09 11.09
N ASP A 231 -37.39 -31.71 9.95
CA ASP A 231 -38.80 -31.98 9.62
C ASP A 231 -38.95 -32.94 8.42
N ASP A 232 -38.25 -34.08 8.46
CA ASP A 232 -38.60 -35.25 7.63
C ASP A 232 -39.13 -36.36 8.57
N ASP A 233 -40.43 -36.32 8.84
CA ASP A 233 -41.27 -37.44 9.30
C ASP A 233 -41.55 -38.42 8.15
#